data_AF-A0A8W8K3F0-F1
#
_entry.id   AF-A0A8W8K3F0-F1
#
_cell.length_a   1.000
_cell.length_b   1.000
_cell.length_c   1.000
_cell.angle_alpha   90.00
_cell.angle_beta   90.00
_cell.angle_gamma   90.00
#
_symmetry.space_group_name_H-M   'P 1'
#
loop_
_entity.id
_entity.type
_entity.pdbx_description
1 polymer ?
#
loop_
_entity_poly.entity_id
_entity_poly.type
_entity_poly.pdbx_seq_one_letter_code
_entity_poly.pdbx_strand_id
1 'polypeptide(L)'
;MADEKEEVVESPEIHFEPVVRLPEVDVKSLEEDEAEIFKMRAKLFRFDNAAEPPEWKERGTGDVKLLKHKVTGLIRLLMRRDKTHKVCANHYVTTQMELKPNAGSDRAWVWPVPSDFADEEAKQELLAIRFANSENALKFKEKFEEAGKENKKLAIPNGVSETDEQKSERVGQEAGDTNKTDDDKETSTLTDKLEAILKINPVTQMKQRQHRVQS
;
A
#
# COMPACT_ATOMS: atom_id res chain seq x y z
N MET A 1 30.33 30.20 53.27
CA MET A 1 29.22 30.16 52.28
C MET A 1 28.54 28.83 52.51
N ALA A 2 27.35 28.87 53.13
CA ALA A 2 26.58 27.66 53.40
C ALA A 2 25.73 27.35 52.15
N ASP A 3 25.85 26.13 51.67
CA ASP A 3 25.09 25.56 50.55
C ASP A 3 23.66 25.33 51.04
N GLU A 4 22.73 26.22 50.67
CA GLU A 4 21.30 26.03 50.91
C GLU A 4 20.79 24.96 49.94
N LYS A 5 20.60 23.74 50.44
CA LYS A 5 19.89 22.69 49.72
C LYS A 5 18.42 23.11 49.59
N GLU A 6 18.01 23.50 48.39
CA GLU A 6 16.59 23.60 48.03
C GLU A 6 15.93 22.23 48.23
N GLU A 7 15.05 22.15 49.23
CA GLU A 7 14.23 20.98 49.49
C GLU A 7 13.13 20.94 48.41
N VAL A 8 13.27 20.03 47.45
CA VAL A 8 12.26 19.81 46.40
C VAL A 8 11.02 19.22 47.07
N VAL A 9 10.00 20.04 47.26
CA VAL A 9 8.70 19.62 47.81
C VAL A 9 8.05 18.68 46.79
N GLU A 10 7.90 17.40 47.17
CA GLU A 10 7.22 16.42 46.33
C GLU A 10 5.77 16.86 46.10
N SER A 11 5.36 16.88 44.83
CA SER A 11 3.99 17.22 44.46
C SER A 11 3.03 16.14 44.96
N PRO A 12 1.84 16.49 45.48
CA PRO A 12 0.89 15.50 45.96
C PRO A 12 0.46 14.58 44.81
N GLU A 13 0.58 13.28 45.02
CA GLU A 13 0.19 12.26 44.05
C GLU A 13 -1.35 12.23 43.93
N ILE A 14 -1.88 12.80 42.85
CA ILE A 14 -3.32 12.88 42.60
C ILE A 14 -3.80 11.53 42.03
N HIS A 15 -4.55 10.77 42.84
CA HIS A 15 -5.15 9.51 42.44
C HIS A 15 -6.53 9.71 41.80
N PHE A 16 -6.80 8.99 40.71
CA PHE A 16 -8.10 8.98 40.02
C PHE A 16 -8.66 7.56 39.96
N GLU A 17 -9.92 7.39 40.36
CA GLU A 17 -10.62 6.11 40.18
C GLU A 17 -10.92 5.88 38.69
N PRO A 18 -10.63 4.68 38.13
CA PRO A 18 -10.92 4.38 36.74
C PRO A 18 -12.42 4.40 36.45
N VAL A 19 -12.84 5.23 35.50
CA VAL A 19 -14.25 5.33 35.06
C VAL A 19 -14.71 4.03 34.36
N VAL A 20 -13.79 3.34 33.69
CA VAL A 20 -14.08 2.12 32.92
C VAL A 20 -12.97 1.10 33.14
N ARG A 21 -13.36 -0.17 33.29
CA ARG A 21 -12.45 -1.31 33.26
C ARG A 21 -12.57 -1.99 31.90
N LEU A 22 -11.53 -1.90 31.09
CA LEU A 22 -11.47 -2.58 29.80
C LEU A 22 -10.95 -4.00 30.03
N PRO A 23 -11.63 -5.05 29.50
CA PRO A 23 -11.08 -6.39 29.53
C PRO A 23 -9.82 -6.46 28.66
N GLU A 24 -8.91 -7.35 29.01
CA GLU A 24 -7.80 -7.70 28.13
C GLU A 24 -8.34 -8.41 26.89
N VAL A 25 -7.91 -7.95 25.71
CA VAL A 25 -8.37 -8.48 24.42
C VAL A 25 -7.14 -8.93 23.64
N ASP A 26 -7.19 -10.15 23.11
CA ASP A 26 -6.18 -10.63 22.16
C ASP A 26 -6.34 -9.89 20.82
N VAL A 27 -5.34 -9.10 20.46
CA VAL A 27 -5.35 -8.28 19.25
C VAL A 27 -4.51 -8.97 18.17
N LYS A 28 -5.18 -9.37 17.09
CA LYS A 28 -4.52 -9.95 15.91
C LYS A 28 -4.07 -8.86 14.95
N SER A 29 -2.92 -9.08 14.32
CA SER A 29 -2.36 -8.17 13.32
C SER A 29 -3.02 -8.30 11.95
N LEU A 30 -3.65 -9.46 11.68
CA LEU A 30 -4.16 -9.87 10.38
C LEU A 30 -3.07 -10.00 9.31
N GLU A 31 -1.84 -10.29 9.76
CA GLU A 31 -0.64 -10.53 8.95
C GLU A 31 -0.12 -11.98 9.16
N GLU A 32 -0.81 -12.81 9.97
CA GLU A 32 -0.32 -14.12 10.43
C GLU A 32 -0.21 -15.16 9.31
N ASP A 33 -1.04 -15.05 8.27
CA ASP A 33 -1.07 -15.92 7.10
C ASP A 33 -0.16 -15.43 5.96
N GLU A 34 0.69 -14.45 6.23
CA GLU A 34 1.57 -13.84 5.24
C GLU A 34 3.04 -14.00 5.62
N ALA A 35 3.90 -14.01 4.60
CA ALA A 35 5.35 -14.02 4.74
C ALA A 35 5.92 -12.66 4.33
N GLU A 36 6.78 -12.09 5.16
CA GLU A 36 7.50 -10.86 4.87
C GLU A 36 8.62 -11.16 3.88
N ILE A 37 8.45 -10.74 2.62
CA ILE A 37 9.47 -10.92 1.56
C ILE A 37 10.39 -9.70 1.46
N PHE A 38 9.96 -8.57 2.01
CA PHE A 38 10.71 -7.33 2.05
C PHE A 38 10.26 -6.48 3.24
N LYS A 39 11.21 -5.83 3.91
CA LYS A 39 10.95 -4.84 4.95
C LYS A 39 12.03 -3.77 4.94
N MET A 40 11.60 -2.51 4.98
CA MET A 40 12.53 -1.39 5.04
C MET A 40 11.91 -0.14 5.65
N ARG A 41 12.73 0.63 6.34
CA ARG A 41 12.37 1.94 6.88
C ARG A 41 12.11 2.96 5.76
N ALA A 42 10.98 3.65 5.80
CA ALA A 42 10.62 4.66 4.82
C ALA A 42 9.74 5.79 5.39
N LYS A 43 9.59 6.85 4.61
CA LYS A 43 8.59 7.91 4.80
C LYS A 43 7.67 7.95 3.59
N LEU A 44 6.36 7.89 3.83
CA LEU A 44 5.31 7.89 2.83
C LEU A 44 4.59 9.24 2.82
N PHE A 45 4.30 9.71 1.61
CA PHE A 45 3.56 10.91 1.32
C PHE A 45 2.37 10.59 0.43
N ARG A 46 1.33 11.41 0.54
CA ARG A 46 0.13 11.37 -0.29
C ARG A 46 -0.01 12.71 -0.99
N PHE A 47 -0.29 12.70 -2.28
CA PHE A 47 -0.59 13.92 -3.02
C PHE A 47 -2.03 14.37 -2.73
N ASP A 48 -2.19 15.58 -2.23
CA ASP A 48 -3.50 16.19 -1.98
C ASP A 48 -3.88 17.10 -3.15
N ASN A 49 -4.64 16.54 -4.10
CA ASN A 49 -5.09 17.29 -5.27
C ASN A 49 -6.24 18.26 -4.97
N ALA A 50 -6.85 18.16 -3.78
CA ALA A 50 -7.91 19.07 -3.34
C ALA A 50 -7.36 20.30 -2.57
N ALA A 51 -6.07 20.30 -2.25
CA ALA A 51 -5.40 21.46 -1.69
C ALA A 51 -5.16 22.52 -2.77
N GLU A 52 -5.16 23.80 -2.37
CA GLU A 52 -4.93 24.94 -3.25
C GLU A 52 -3.71 25.73 -2.73
N PRO A 53 -2.51 25.58 -3.33
CA PRO A 53 -2.18 24.71 -4.47
C PRO A 53 -2.06 23.21 -4.10
N PRO A 54 -2.12 22.29 -5.08
CA PRO A 54 -1.89 20.86 -4.82
C PRO A 54 -0.52 20.60 -4.19
N GLU A 55 -0.50 19.76 -3.15
CA GLU A 55 0.70 19.57 -2.33
C GLU A 55 0.92 18.13 -1.86
N TRP A 56 2.16 17.81 -1.50
CA TRP A 56 2.51 16.54 -0.87
C TRP A 56 2.34 16.63 0.65
N LYS A 57 1.49 15.77 1.22
CA LYS A 57 1.31 15.65 2.68
C LYS A 57 1.96 14.38 3.19
N GLU A 58 2.63 14.45 4.35
CA GLU A 58 3.15 13.25 5.00
C GLU A 58 1.99 12.34 5.40
N ARG A 59 2.00 11.11 4.89
CA ARG A 59 1.00 10.09 5.23
C ARG A 59 1.47 9.23 6.39
N GLY A 60 2.75 8.92 6.49
CA GLY A 60 3.32 8.16 7.61
C GLY A 60 4.82 7.92 7.52
N THR A 61 5.45 7.67 8.67
CA THR A 61 6.83 7.22 8.79
C THR A 61 6.86 5.89 9.55
N GLY A 62 7.57 4.89 9.01
CA GLY A 62 7.59 3.55 9.57
C GLY A 62 8.24 2.53 8.64
N ASP A 63 8.00 1.24 8.91
CA ASP A 63 8.49 0.16 8.07
C ASP A 63 7.47 -0.16 6.97
N VAL A 64 7.90 -0.05 5.71
CA VAL A 64 7.16 -0.60 4.57
C VAL A 64 7.51 -2.07 4.42
N LYS A 65 6.48 -2.90 4.24
CA LYS A 65 6.60 -4.34 4.01
C LYS A 65 5.96 -4.72 2.69
N LEU A 66 6.55 -5.72 2.03
CA LEU A 66 5.84 -6.52 1.03
C LEU A 66 5.53 -7.87 1.67
N LEU A 67 4.24 -8.21 1.71
CA LEU A 67 3.71 -9.39 2.40
C LEU A 67 3.10 -10.33 1.38
N LYS A 68 3.59 -11.56 1.32
CA LYS A 68 3.10 -12.61 0.42
C LYS A 68 2.19 -13.56 1.19
N HIS A 69 0.94 -13.68 0.78
CA HIS A 69 -0.01 -14.60 1.40
C HIS A 69 0.40 -16.06 1.17
N LYS A 70 0.45 -16.87 2.23
CA LYS A 70 0.98 -18.25 2.20
C LYS A 70 0.18 -19.19 1.28
N VAL A 71 -1.14 -19.00 1.21
CA VAL A 71 -2.04 -19.82 0.38
C VAL A 71 -2.20 -19.28 -1.04
N THR A 72 -2.68 -18.05 -1.21
CA THR A 72 -2.96 -17.47 -2.53
C THR A 72 -1.70 -17.03 -3.29
N GLY A 73 -0.58 -16.80 -2.59
CA GLY A 73 0.64 -16.26 -3.16
C GLY A 73 0.58 -14.77 -3.51
N LEU A 74 -0.57 -14.11 -3.32
CA LEU A 74 -0.74 -12.68 -3.61
C LEU A 74 0.10 -11.83 -2.67
N ILE A 75 0.71 -10.79 -3.24
CA ILE A 75 1.61 -9.88 -2.53
C ILE A 75 0.94 -8.52 -2.37
N ARG A 76 0.88 -8.02 -1.14
CA ARG A 76 0.45 -6.66 -0.83
C ARG A 76 1.58 -5.83 -0.22
N LEU A 77 1.50 -4.53 -0.42
CA LEU A 77 2.27 -3.55 0.31
C LEU A 77 1.49 -3.17 1.58
N LEU A 78 2.16 -3.26 2.72
CA LEU A 78 1.62 -2.80 4.00
C LEU A 78 2.63 -1.90 4.69
N MET A 79 2.17 -0.75 5.19
CA MET A 79 3.01 0.16 5.97
C MET A 79 2.23 0.67 7.18
N ARG A 80 2.89 0.70 8.34
CA ARG A 80 2.33 1.20 9.60
C ARG A 80 3.19 2.35 10.13
N ARG A 81 2.54 3.33 10.78
CA ARG A 81 3.23 4.44 11.45
C ARG A 81 3.89 3.97 12.73
N ASP A 82 5.03 4.55 13.05
CA ASP A 82 5.68 4.35 14.35
C ASP A 82 4.77 4.74 15.51
N LYS A 83 4.95 4.06 16.64
CA LYS A 83 4.30 4.29 17.94
C LYS A 83 2.79 4.02 17.94
N THR A 84 2.06 4.51 16.94
CA THR A 84 0.61 4.36 16.82
C THR A 84 0.20 3.06 16.14
N HIS A 85 1.11 2.44 15.37
CA HIS A 85 0.87 1.22 14.59
C HIS A 85 -0.32 1.30 13.60
N LYS A 86 -0.84 2.52 13.36
CA LYS A 86 -1.90 2.79 12.38
C LYS A 86 -1.38 2.53 10.97
N VAL A 87 -2.18 1.84 10.17
CA VAL A 87 -1.91 1.62 8.75
C VAL A 87 -1.86 2.96 8.02
N CYS A 88 -0.90 3.12 7.12
CA CYS A 88 -0.76 4.30 6.26
C CYS A 88 -0.63 3.96 4.76
N ALA A 89 -0.45 2.68 4.42
CA ALA A 89 -0.66 2.13 3.09
C ALA A 89 -1.04 0.66 3.21
N ASN A 90 -1.99 0.21 2.39
CA ASN A 90 -2.43 -1.19 2.32
C ASN A 90 -3.08 -1.45 0.96
N HIS A 91 -2.33 -2.01 0.01
CA HIS A 91 -2.83 -2.33 -1.33
C HIS A 91 -2.06 -3.50 -1.95
N TYR A 92 -2.72 -4.23 -2.84
CA TYR A 92 -2.03 -5.24 -3.65
C TYR A 92 -1.09 -4.57 -4.66
N VAL A 93 0.07 -5.17 -4.87
CA VAL A 93 1.02 -4.70 -5.90
C VAL A 93 0.57 -5.22 -7.26
N THR A 94 0.47 -4.37 -8.27
CA THR A 94 0.10 -4.80 -9.63
C THR A 94 1.12 -4.33 -10.64
N THR A 95 1.18 -4.97 -11.82
CA THR A 95 2.14 -4.59 -12.88
C THR A 95 1.84 -3.22 -13.50
N GLN A 96 0.64 -2.69 -13.31
CA GLN A 96 0.28 -1.34 -13.79
C GLN A 96 0.81 -0.24 -12.86
N MET A 97 1.22 -0.57 -11.63
CA MET A 97 1.82 0.39 -10.68
C MET A 97 3.29 0.61 -11.02
N GLU A 98 3.57 1.57 -11.90
CA GLU A 98 4.94 1.92 -12.29
C GLU A 98 5.57 2.91 -11.29
N LEU A 99 6.73 2.55 -10.72
CA LEU A 99 7.51 3.43 -9.84
C LEU A 99 8.31 4.45 -10.67
N LYS A 100 7.85 5.71 -10.65
CA LYS A 100 8.49 6.83 -11.33
C LYS A 100 9.38 7.63 -10.37
N PRO A 101 10.57 8.08 -10.81
CA PRO A 101 11.45 8.88 -9.96
C PRO A 101 10.79 10.21 -9.60
N ASN A 102 10.93 10.65 -8.34
CA ASN A 102 10.46 11.98 -7.95
C ASN A 102 11.45 13.06 -8.38
N ALA A 103 10.99 14.13 -9.03
CA ALA A 103 11.85 15.24 -9.43
C ALA A 103 12.62 15.80 -8.21
N GLY A 104 13.95 15.88 -8.33
CA GLY A 104 14.81 16.39 -7.26
C GLY A 104 15.16 15.40 -6.14
N SER A 105 14.84 14.11 -6.26
CA SER A 105 15.25 13.08 -5.29
C SER A 105 15.66 11.78 -5.97
N ASP A 106 16.88 11.32 -5.69
CA ASP A 106 17.44 10.02 -6.12
C ASP A 106 16.98 8.84 -5.24
N ARG A 107 16.31 9.15 -4.12
CA ARG A 107 15.89 8.19 -3.08
C ARG A 107 14.38 8.14 -2.87
N ALA A 108 13.60 8.56 -3.87
CA ALA A 108 12.15 8.57 -3.78
C ALA A 108 11.46 8.11 -5.07
N TRP A 109 10.36 7.40 -4.89
CA TRP A 109 9.50 6.92 -5.98
C TRP A 109 8.08 7.42 -5.81
N VAL A 110 7.39 7.62 -6.92
CA VAL A 110 5.99 8.02 -7.01
C VAL A 110 5.22 7.00 -7.85
N TRP A 111 4.04 6.59 -7.40
CA TRP A 111 3.15 5.72 -8.18
C TRP A 111 1.67 5.95 -7.84
N PRO A 112 0.77 5.80 -8.82
CA PRO A 112 -0.67 5.79 -8.57
C PRO A 112 -1.10 4.45 -7.97
N VAL A 113 -2.00 4.51 -7.00
CA VAL A 113 -2.64 3.36 -6.37
C VAL A 113 -4.14 3.46 -6.62
N PRO A 114 -4.74 2.57 -7.44
CA PRO A 114 -6.17 2.63 -7.73
C PRO A 114 -7.07 2.33 -6.53
N SER A 115 -6.59 1.53 -5.57
CA SER A 115 -7.37 1.05 -4.43
C SER A 115 -6.47 0.79 -3.22
N ASP A 116 -6.14 1.85 -2.49
CA ASP A 116 -5.50 1.77 -1.17
C ASP A 116 -6.54 1.66 -0.06
N PHE A 117 -6.28 0.80 0.93
CA PHE A 117 -7.20 0.47 2.01
C PHE A 117 -6.65 0.86 3.40
N ALA A 118 -5.79 1.88 3.49
CA ALA A 118 -5.22 2.29 4.77
C ALA A 118 -6.26 2.84 5.77
N ASP A 119 -7.34 3.46 5.29
CA ASP A 119 -8.40 4.03 6.11
C ASP A 119 -9.63 3.10 6.22
N GLU A 120 -9.46 1.80 5.96
CA GLU A 120 -10.54 0.80 5.89
C GLU A 120 -11.61 1.05 4.79
N GLU A 121 -11.26 1.88 3.81
CA GLU A 121 -12.05 2.19 2.63
C GLU A 121 -11.11 2.23 1.41
N ALA A 122 -11.57 1.67 0.29
CA ALA A 122 -10.81 1.65 -0.95
C ALA A 122 -10.77 3.06 -1.58
N LYS A 123 -9.60 3.66 -1.65
CA LYS A 123 -9.39 5.01 -2.22
C LYS A 123 -8.31 5.00 -3.28
N GLN A 124 -8.53 5.78 -4.34
CA GLN A 124 -7.48 6.09 -5.29
C GLN A 124 -6.53 7.11 -4.66
N GLU A 125 -5.24 6.82 -4.68
CA GLU A 125 -4.20 7.64 -4.08
C GLU A 125 -3.03 7.82 -5.05
N LEU A 126 -2.36 8.96 -5.00
CA LEU A 126 -1.03 9.12 -5.60
C LEU A 126 -0.02 9.19 -4.47
N LEU A 127 0.79 8.13 -4.36
CA LEU A 127 1.72 7.95 -3.25
C LEU A 127 3.14 8.27 -3.69
N ALA A 128 3.91 8.86 -2.78
CA ALA A 128 5.35 8.97 -2.90
C ALA A 128 6.03 8.37 -1.67
N ILE A 129 7.08 7.59 -1.87
CA ILE A 129 7.85 6.98 -0.78
C ILE A 129 9.30 7.41 -0.89
N ARG A 130 9.90 7.78 0.25
CA ARG A 130 11.29 8.20 0.36
C ARG A 130 12.05 7.30 1.33
N PHE A 131 13.25 6.90 0.91
CA PHE A 131 14.16 6.07 1.68
C PHE A 131 15.35 6.88 2.19
N ALA A 132 16.16 6.27 3.06
CA ALA A 132 17.33 6.92 3.64
C ALA A 132 18.36 7.31 2.56
N ASN A 133 18.62 6.41 1.61
CA ASN A 133 19.60 6.56 0.54
C ASN A 133 19.07 5.97 -0.79
N SER A 134 19.79 6.23 -1.88
CA SER A 134 19.43 5.78 -3.24
C SER A 134 19.51 4.26 -3.39
N GLU A 135 20.48 3.59 -2.77
CA GLU A 135 20.62 2.13 -2.79
C GLU A 135 19.37 1.44 -2.23
N ASN A 136 18.85 1.91 -1.10
CA ASN A 136 17.62 1.42 -0.51
C ASN A 136 16.43 1.66 -1.44
N ALA A 137 16.34 2.85 -2.05
CA ALA A 137 15.29 3.14 -3.01
C ALA A 137 15.31 2.16 -4.21
N LEU A 138 16.49 1.84 -4.74
CA LEU A 138 16.65 0.87 -5.83
C LEU A 138 16.25 -0.54 -5.40
N LYS A 139 16.67 -1.00 -4.22
CA LYS A 139 16.27 -2.31 -3.66
C LYS A 139 14.75 -2.44 -3.50
N PHE A 140 14.09 -1.37 -3.04
CA PHE A 140 12.64 -1.34 -2.98
C PHE A 140 12.01 -1.46 -4.36
N LYS A 141 12.51 -0.69 -5.34
CA LYS A 141 11.99 -0.73 -6.71
C LYS A 141 12.09 -2.12 -7.32
N GLU A 142 13.24 -2.77 -7.19
CA GLU A 142 13.44 -4.15 -7.66
C GLU A 142 12.42 -5.11 -7.04
N LYS A 143 12.27 -5.07 -5.71
CA LYS A 143 11.34 -5.97 -4.99
C LYS A 143 9.87 -5.66 -5.28
N PHE A 144 9.52 -4.40 -5.48
CA PHE A 144 8.17 -3.99 -5.86
C PHE A 144 7.80 -4.48 -7.26
N GLU A 145 8.70 -4.33 -8.23
CA GLU A 145 8.49 -4.82 -9.60
C GLU A 145 8.45 -6.36 -9.67
N GLU A 146 9.31 -7.04 -8.91
CA GLU A 146 9.27 -8.50 -8.74
C GLU A 146 7.91 -8.96 -8.19
N ALA A 147 7.42 -8.31 -7.13
CA ALA A 147 6.11 -8.60 -6.54
C ALA A 147 4.96 -8.39 -7.55
N GLY A 148 5.00 -7.31 -8.34
CA GLY A 148 4.01 -7.07 -9.39
C GLY A 148 4.01 -8.19 -10.44
N LYS A 149 5.19 -8.63 -10.89
CA LYS A 149 5.33 -9.75 -11.84
C LYS A 149 4.81 -11.07 -11.26
N GLU A 150 5.09 -11.36 -9.99
CA GLU A 150 4.56 -12.54 -9.29
C GLU A 150 3.03 -12.51 -9.22
N ASN A 151 2.45 -11.37 -8.83
CA ASN A 151 0.99 -11.22 -8.78
C ASN A 151 0.35 -11.38 -10.16
N LYS A 152 0.98 -10.86 -11.22
CA LYS A 152 0.49 -11.05 -12.61
C LYS A 152 0.47 -12.52 -13.01
N LYS A 153 1.48 -13.31 -12.64
CA LYS A 153 1.52 -14.76 -12.93
C LYS A 153 0.36 -15.50 -12.26
N LEU A 154 -0.05 -15.07 -11.08
CA LEU A 154 -1.17 -15.65 -10.33
C LEU A 154 -2.55 -15.20 -10.86
N ALA A 155 -2.62 -14.01 -11.45
CA ALA A 155 -3.84 -13.46 -12.04
C ALA A 155 -4.20 -14.10 -13.40
N ILE A 156 -3.29 -14.85 -14.01
CA ILE A 156 -3.55 -15.62 -15.24
C ILE A 156 -3.90 -17.06 -14.83
N PRO A 157 -5.16 -17.49 -14.94
CA PRO A 157 -5.51 -18.88 -14.69
C PRO A 157 -4.91 -19.76 -15.81
N ASN A 158 -4.00 -20.67 -15.44
CA ASN A 158 -3.50 -21.80 -16.23
C ASN A 158 -3.44 -21.63 -17.77
N GLY A 159 -2.24 -21.30 -18.26
CA GLY A 159 -1.75 -21.68 -19.60
C GLY A 159 -1.95 -20.64 -20.70
N VAL A 160 -0.89 -19.89 -21.03
CA VAL A 160 -0.07 -20.09 -22.23
C VAL A 160 1.32 -19.50 -21.93
N SER A 161 2.37 -20.29 -22.12
CA SER A 161 3.76 -19.80 -22.17
C SER A 161 4.01 -19.28 -23.58
N GLU A 162 4.23 -17.98 -23.74
CA GLU A 162 4.84 -17.44 -24.95
C GLU A 162 6.26 -17.00 -24.64
N THR A 163 7.18 -17.70 -25.28
CA THR A 163 8.61 -17.46 -25.37
C THR A 163 8.88 -16.16 -26.14
N ASP A 164 9.66 -15.26 -25.53
CA ASP A 164 10.27 -14.10 -26.20
C ASP A 164 11.29 -14.58 -27.26
N GLU A 165 11.03 -14.28 -28.53
CA GLU A 165 12.09 -14.11 -29.53
C GLU A 165 12.19 -12.63 -29.93
N GLN A 166 13.42 -12.11 -29.85
CA GLN A 166 13.77 -10.73 -30.15
C GLN A 166 14.02 -10.48 -31.65
N LYS A 167 13.72 -9.22 -32.04
CA LYS A 167 14.53 -8.31 -32.91
C LYS A 167 14.22 -8.24 -34.42
N SER A 168 13.79 -7.07 -34.91
CA SER A 168 14.64 -6.09 -35.64
C SER A 168 13.85 -5.00 -36.39
N GLU A 169 14.53 -3.88 -36.64
CA GLU A 169 14.07 -2.56 -37.10
C GLU A 169 13.69 -2.46 -38.60
N ARG A 170 12.79 -1.52 -38.98
CA ARG A 170 13.09 -0.26 -39.74
C ARG A 170 11.87 0.46 -40.37
N VAL A 171 11.80 1.76 -40.07
CA VAL A 171 11.30 2.99 -40.75
C VAL A 171 10.60 2.94 -42.12
N GLY A 172 9.50 3.73 -42.28
CA GLY A 172 9.00 4.29 -43.57
C GLY A 172 7.57 4.88 -43.49
N GLN A 173 7.31 6.02 -44.14
CA GLN A 173 6.21 6.99 -43.93
C GLN A 173 4.89 6.79 -44.73
N GLU A 174 3.83 7.42 -44.16
CA GLU A 174 2.71 8.22 -44.74
C GLU A 174 1.39 7.65 -45.34
N ALA A 175 0.31 8.21 -44.78
CA ALA A 175 -0.98 8.68 -45.33
C ALA A 175 -2.20 7.74 -45.58
N GLY A 176 -3.35 8.09 -44.97
CA GLY A 176 -4.69 7.89 -45.57
C GLY A 176 -5.83 7.28 -44.73
N ASP A 177 -6.54 8.13 -43.97
CA ASP A 177 -8.00 8.25 -43.70
C ASP A 177 -8.99 7.06 -43.41
N THR A 178 -9.93 7.35 -42.49
CA THR A 178 -11.24 6.73 -42.13
C THR A 178 -11.35 5.32 -41.50
N ASN A 179 -11.79 5.21 -40.22
CA ASN A 179 -13.18 4.97 -39.77
C ASN A 179 -13.26 4.44 -38.30
N LYS A 180 -14.41 4.70 -37.65
CA LYS A 180 -14.88 4.24 -36.31
C LYS A 180 -14.83 2.69 -36.20
N THR A 181 -14.72 2.02 -35.04
CA THR A 181 -15.60 1.96 -33.85
C THR A 181 -15.02 0.98 -32.80
N ASP A 182 -15.51 1.08 -31.55
CA ASP A 182 -15.64 0.04 -30.49
C ASP A 182 -14.44 -0.27 -29.58
N ASP A 183 -14.39 0.39 -28.41
CA ASP A 183 -13.45 0.09 -27.30
C ASP A 183 -14.14 0.19 -25.91
N ASP A 184 -15.26 -0.50 -25.74
CA ASP A 184 -16.09 -0.45 -24.51
C ASP A 184 -16.42 -1.83 -23.91
N LYS A 185 -15.67 -2.90 -24.25
CA LYS A 185 -15.95 -4.26 -23.72
C LYS A 185 -14.86 -4.92 -22.89
N GLU A 186 -13.61 -4.46 -22.92
CA GLU A 186 -12.54 -5.10 -22.13
C GLU A 186 -12.45 -4.59 -20.69
N THR A 187 -12.87 -3.35 -20.41
CA THR A 187 -12.74 -2.73 -19.09
C THR A 187 -13.73 -3.29 -18.06
N SER A 188 -14.94 -3.68 -18.48
CA SER A 188 -15.98 -4.25 -17.58
C SER A 188 -15.56 -5.60 -16.99
N THR A 189 -14.86 -6.43 -17.76
CA THR A 189 -14.53 -7.79 -17.29
C THR A 189 -13.40 -7.82 -16.25
N LEU A 190 -12.55 -6.80 -16.21
CA LEU A 190 -11.48 -6.67 -15.21
C LEU A 190 -12.01 -6.15 -13.87
N THR A 191 -12.95 -5.20 -13.90
CA THR A 191 -13.64 -4.71 -12.69
C THR A 191 -14.47 -5.80 -12.05
N ASP A 192 -15.19 -6.60 -12.86
CA ASP A 192 -16.00 -7.71 -12.36
C ASP A 192 -15.15 -8.84 -11.73
N LYS A 193 -13.96 -9.09 -12.29
CA LYS A 193 -13.00 -10.07 -11.73
C LYS A 193 -12.34 -9.58 -10.44
N LEU A 194 -12.02 -8.28 -10.33
CA LEU A 194 -11.50 -7.68 -9.10
C LEU A 194 -12.55 -7.68 -7.98
N GLU A 195 -13.82 -7.39 -8.31
CA GLU A 195 -14.92 -7.51 -7.36
C GLU A 195 -15.11 -8.95 -6.86
N ALA A 196 -14.98 -9.95 -7.74
CA ALA A 196 -15.09 -11.34 -7.35
C ALA A 196 -13.98 -11.76 -6.38
N ILE A 197 -12.75 -11.25 -6.55
CA ILE A 197 -11.63 -11.51 -5.65
C ILE A 197 -11.84 -10.81 -4.28
N LEU A 198 -12.38 -9.59 -4.27
CA LEU A 198 -12.74 -8.87 -3.03
C LEU A 198 -13.84 -9.58 -2.21
N LYS A 199 -14.75 -10.32 -2.89
CA LYS A 199 -15.79 -11.15 -2.26
C LYS A 199 -15.25 -12.45 -1.62
N ILE A 200 -14.05 -12.89 -2.01
CA ILE A 200 -13.38 -14.10 -1.47
C ILE A 200 -12.51 -13.75 -0.24
N ASN A 201 -12.22 -12.47 0.02
CA ASN A 201 -11.47 -12.05 1.19
C ASN A 201 -12.26 -12.35 2.49
N PRO A 202 -11.75 -13.20 3.40
CA PRO A 202 -12.44 -13.54 4.65
C PRO A 202 -12.68 -12.33 5.57
N VAL A 203 -11.90 -11.25 5.42
CA VAL A 203 -12.08 -9.99 6.16
C VAL A 203 -13.37 -9.26 5.73
N THR A 204 -13.73 -9.29 4.44
CA THR A 204 -14.97 -8.69 3.92
C THR A 204 -16.19 -9.50 4.37
N GLN A 205 -16.08 -10.84 4.40
CA GLN A 205 -17.18 -11.71 4.82
C GLN A 205 -17.47 -11.65 6.33
N MET A 206 -16.46 -11.39 7.17
CA MET A 206 -16.67 -11.21 8.60
C MET A 206 -17.46 -9.93 8.94
N LYS A 207 -17.21 -8.80 8.24
CA LYS A 207 -17.95 -7.55 8.48
C LYS A 207 -19.40 -7.58 7.94
N GLN A 208 -19.67 -8.26 6.82
CA GLN A 208 -21.04 -8.42 6.32
C GLN A 208 -21.92 -9.28 7.24
N ARG A 209 -21.32 -10.26 7.96
CA ARG A 209 -22.03 -11.04 8.97
C ARG A 209 -22.32 -10.24 10.24
N GLN A 210 -21.45 -9.31 10.65
CA GLN A 210 -21.69 -8.49 11.84
C GLN A 210 -22.79 -7.44 11.64
N HIS A 211 -22.90 -6.84 10.45
CA HIS A 211 -23.98 -5.89 10.17
C HIS A 211 -25.37 -6.54 10.04
N ARG A 212 -25.45 -7.82 9.63
CA ARG A 212 -26.73 -8.54 9.51
C ARG A 212 -27.30 -9.01 10.86
N VAL A 213 -26.51 -8.96 11.93
CA VAL A 213 -26.94 -9.37 13.29
C VAL A 213 -27.45 -8.17 14.10
N GLN A 214 -27.31 -6.94 13.60
CA GLN A 214 -27.80 -5.71 14.24
C GLN A 214 -28.90 -4.97 13.44
N SER A 215 -29.53 -5.63 12.46
CA SER A 215 -30.70 -5.12 11.73
C SER A 215 -31.92 -6.01 11.93
#